data_AF-A0A955K598-F1
#
_entry.id   AF-A0A955K598-F1
#
_cell.length_a   1.000
_cell.length_b   1.000
_cell.length_c   1.000
_cell.angle_alpha   90.00
_cell.angle_beta   90.00
_cell.angle_gamma   90.00
#
_symmetry.space_group_name_H-M   'P 1'
#
loop_
_entity.id
_entity.type
_entity.pdbx_description
1 polymer ?
#
loop_
_entity_poly.entity_id
_entity_poly.type
_entity_poly.pdbx_seq_one_letter_code
_entity_poly.pdbx_strand_id
1 'polypeptide(L)'
;MSESLSNKAKTLDRYIMNLPMSKSMNTMSRQEQVAMLDLRDGASMLRVAVTKYFASDDLDEKRIALEDSVGLVKDLDVFIIEASKLDLLGPVDVAHLSALADSIRERLE
;
A
#
# COMPACT_ATOMS: atom_id res chain seq x y z
N MET A 1 7.56 -14.07 -16.55
CA MET A 1 6.12 -14.20 -16.24
C MET A 1 5.70 -12.92 -15.55
N SER A 2 4.79 -12.15 -16.15
CA SER A 2 4.24 -10.94 -15.54
C SER A 2 3.39 -11.36 -14.34
N GLU A 3 3.86 -11.13 -13.11
CA GLU A 3 2.97 -11.21 -11.94
C GLU A 3 1.81 -10.23 -12.17
N SER A 4 0.55 -10.66 -12.00
CA SER A 4 -0.59 -9.75 -12.18
C SER A 4 -0.50 -8.58 -11.19
N LEU A 5 -0.98 -7.40 -11.58
CA LEU A 5 -0.98 -6.21 -10.72
C LEU A 5 -1.68 -6.46 -9.37
N SER A 6 -2.75 -7.27 -9.38
CA SER A 6 -3.42 -7.75 -8.17
C SER A 6 -2.48 -8.55 -7.23
N ASN A 7 -1.58 -9.38 -7.78
CA ASN A 7 -0.60 -10.09 -6.95
C ASN A 7 0.43 -9.13 -6.33
N LYS A 8 0.88 -8.11 -7.06
CA LYS A 8 1.78 -7.08 -6.52
C LYS A 8 1.14 -6.31 -5.36
N ALA A 9 -0.11 -5.87 -5.52
CA ALA A 9 -0.85 -5.20 -4.45
C ALA A 9 -1.08 -6.11 -3.23
N LYS A 10 -1.33 -7.41 -3.45
CA LYS A 10 -1.42 -8.41 -2.36
C LYS A 10 -0.09 -8.63 -1.64
N THR A 11 1.02 -8.67 -2.38
CA THR A 11 2.37 -8.80 -1.80
C THR A 11 2.70 -7.60 -0.94
N LEU A 12 2.42 -6.38 -1.43
CA LEU A 12 2.60 -5.14 -0.69
C LEU A 12 1.80 -5.13 0.63
N ASP A 13 0.49 -5.40 0.56
CA ASP A 13 -0.38 -5.46 1.74
C ASP A 13 0.11 -6.52 2.75
N ARG A 14 0.43 -7.72 2.26
CA ARG A 14 0.97 -8.79 3.11
C ARG A 14 2.30 -8.42 3.76
N TYR A 15 3.17 -7.71 3.06
CA TYR A 15 4.45 -7.28 3.61
C TYR A 15 4.23 -6.35 4.81
N ILE A 16 3.41 -5.31 4.63
CA ILE A 16 3.12 -4.32 5.68
C ILE A 16 2.46 -5.01 6.89
N MET A 17 1.48 -5.89 6.67
CA MET A 17 0.83 -6.63 7.75
C MET A 17 1.78 -7.56 8.52
N ASN A 18 2.91 -7.96 7.93
CA ASN A 18 3.90 -8.85 8.55
C ASN A 18 5.04 -8.12 9.24
N LEU A 19 5.17 -6.80 9.07
CA LEU A 19 6.15 -6.00 9.77
C LEU A 19 6.01 -6.19 11.29
N PRO A 20 7.14 -6.28 12.04
CA PRO A 20 7.10 -6.41 13.49
C PRO A 20 6.27 -5.29 14.15
N MET A 21 6.45 -4.07 13.66
CA MET A 21 5.76 -2.86 14.12
C MET A 21 4.24 -2.95 13.95
N SER A 22 3.75 -3.58 12.88
CA SER A 22 2.31 -3.81 12.67
C SER A 22 1.68 -4.74 13.73
N LYS A 23 2.49 -5.53 14.45
CA LYS A 23 2.03 -6.50 15.46
C LYS A 23 2.15 -5.97 16.90
N SER A 24 2.95 -4.93 17.12
CA SER A 24 3.24 -4.35 18.44
C SER A 24 2.76 -2.91 18.59
N MET A 25 1.65 -2.55 17.94
CA MET A 25 1.13 -1.17 17.96
C MET A 25 0.76 -0.68 19.37
N ASN A 26 0.40 -1.59 20.28
CA ASN A 26 0.03 -1.28 21.66
C ASN A 26 1.18 -0.71 22.50
N THR A 27 2.44 -0.90 22.09
CA THR A 27 3.63 -0.38 22.79
C THR A 27 4.18 0.90 22.18
N MET A 28 3.59 1.37 21.08
CA MET A 28 4.00 2.57 20.36
C MET A 28 3.38 3.84 20.94
N SER A 29 4.01 4.98 20.66
CA SER A 29 3.41 6.29 20.84
C SER A 29 2.19 6.47 19.92
N ARG A 30 1.32 7.43 20.26
CA ARG A 30 0.14 7.74 19.45
C ARG A 30 0.49 8.11 18.01
N GLN A 31 1.59 8.83 17.80
CA GLN A 31 2.00 9.27 16.47
C GLN A 31 2.44 8.09 15.60
N GLU A 32 3.23 7.18 16.17
CA GLU A 32 3.65 5.94 15.50
C GLU A 32 2.47 5.02 15.19
N GLN A 33 1.51 4.91 16.11
CA GLN A 33 0.27 4.16 15.87
C GLN A 33 -0.49 4.69 14.66
N VAL A 34 -0.66 6.01 14.58
CA VAL A 34 -1.36 6.65 13.45
C VAL A 34 -0.62 6.38 12.14
N ALA A 35 0.69 6.63 12.08
CA ALA A 35 1.47 6.37 10.87
C ALA A 35 1.42 4.89 10.42
N MET A 36 1.45 3.95 11.38
CA MET A 36 1.28 2.53 11.06
C MET A 36 -0.13 2.17 10.59
N LEU A 37 -1.17 2.80 11.14
CA LEU A 37 -2.55 2.60 10.68
C LEU A 37 -2.72 3.14 9.25
N ASP A 38 -2.26 4.35 8.99
CA ASP A 38 -2.34 4.99 7.66
C ASP A 38 -1.62 4.12 6.60
N LEU A 39 -0.42 3.62 6.92
CA LEU A 39 0.32 2.71 6.06
C LEU A 39 -0.44 1.40 5.77
N ARG A 40 -1.04 0.78 6.81
CA ARG A 40 -1.79 -0.48 6.69
C ARG A 40 -3.09 -0.31 5.91
N ASP A 41 -3.82 0.74 6.22
CA ASP A 41 -5.13 1.03 5.63
C ASP A 41 -4.95 1.46 4.18
N GLY A 42 -3.97 2.33 3.87
CA GLY A 42 -3.62 2.71 2.51
C GLY A 42 -3.28 1.51 1.63
N ALA A 43 -2.45 0.59 2.13
CA ALA A 43 -2.11 -0.65 1.41
C ALA A 43 -3.32 -1.59 1.21
N SER A 44 -4.15 -1.74 2.24
CA SER A 44 -5.37 -2.56 2.18
C SER A 44 -6.37 -1.99 1.19
N MET A 45 -6.59 -0.68 1.20
CA MET A 45 -7.46 0.03 0.29
C MET A 45 -6.95 -0.07 -1.16
N LEU A 46 -5.65 0.13 -1.38
CA LEU A 46 -5.03 -0.02 -2.70
C LEU A 46 -5.27 -1.42 -3.26
N ARG A 47 -5.06 -2.46 -2.46
CA ARG A 47 -5.33 -3.84 -2.86
C ARG A 47 -6.79 -4.05 -3.26
N VAL A 48 -7.73 -3.49 -2.50
CA VAL A 48 -9.17 -3.60 -2.79
C VAL A 48 -9.51 -2.86 -4.09
N ALA A 49 -9.04 -1.62 -4.28
CA ALA A 49 -9.28 -0.84 -5.48
C ALA A 49 -8.72 -1.53 -6.73
N VAL A 50 -7.46 -2.00 -6.67
CA VAL A 50 -6.83 -2.77 -7.76
C VAL A 50 -7.63 -4.04 -8.06
N THR A 51 -8.12 -4.76 -7.03
CA THR A 51 -8.92 -5.96 -7.24
C THR A 51 -10.25 -5.64 -7.91
N LYS A 52 -10.94 -4.57 -7.48
CA LYS A 52 -12.19 -4.11 -8.10
C LYS A 52 -11.98 -3.71 -9.56
N TYR A 53 -10.90 -3.00 -9.88
CA TYR A 53 -10.56 -2.61 -11.25
C TYR A 53 -10.51 -3.79 -12.23
N PHE A 54 -9.97 -4.94 -11.80
CA PHE A 54 -9.91 -6.13 -12.65
C PHE A 54 -11.16 -7.03 -12.58
N ALA A 55 -11.98 -6.91 -11.53
CA ALA A 55 -13.13 -7.75 -11.31
C ALA A 55 -14.46 -7.14 -11.78
N SER A 56 -14.54 -5.82 -11.95
CA SER A 56 -15.75 -5.16 -12.42
C SER A 56 -15.89 -5.24 -13.94
N ASP A 57 -17.09 -5.61 -14.39
CA ASP A 57 -17.52 -5.56 -15.79
C ASP A 57 -18.18 -4.21 -16.16
N ASP A 58 -18.49 -3.38 -15.16
CA ASP A 58 -19.04 -2.04 -15.34
C ASP A 58 -17.92 -1.03 -15.60
N LEU A 59 -18.05 -0.26 -16.69
CA LEU A 59 -17.00 0.67 -17.12
C LEU A 59 -16.85 1.88 -16.19
N ASP A 60 -17.92 2.34 -15.56
CA ASP A 60 -17.88 3.46 -14.62
C ASP A 60 -17.26 3.03 -13.30
N GLU A 61 -17.65 1.87 -12.77
CA GLU A 61 -17.01 1.30 -11.58
C GLU A 61 -15.51 1.03 -11.81
N LYS A 62 -15.15 0.53 -12.99
CA LYS A 62 -13.77 0.29 -13.36
C LYS A 62 -12.97 1.59 -13.45
N ARG A 63 -13.54 2.65 -14.00
CA ARG A 63 -12.90 3.98 -14.05
C ARG A 63 -12.66 4.52 -12.65
N ILE A 64 -13.66 4.47 -11.77
CA ILE A 64 -13.54 4.91 -10.38
C ILE A 64 -12.46 4.10 -9.66
N ALA A 65 -12.46 2.78 -9.80
CA ALA A 65 -11.47 1.91 -9.16
C ALA A 65 -10.04 2.18 -9.66
N LEU A 66 -9.87 2.57 -10.93
CA LEU A 66 -8.57 2.98 -11.48
C LEU A 66 -8.11 4.31 -10.88
N GLU A 67 -8.99 5.33 -10.89
CA GLU A 67 -8.73 6.65 -10.29
C GLU A 67 -8.35 6.51 -8.80
N ASP A 68 -9.12 5.73 -8.05
CA ASP A 68 -8.84 5.40 -6.64
C ASP A 68 -7.48 4.70 -6.47
N SER A 69 -7.18 3.71 -7.31
CA SER A 69 -5.90 2.98 -7.23
C SER A 69 -4.70 3.89 -7.47
N VAL A 70 -4.82 4.84 -8.41
CA VAL A 70 -3.77 5.83 -8.71
C VAL A 70 -3.62 6.84 -7.56
N GLY A 71 -4.71 7.26 -6.92
CA GLY A 71 -4.65 8.11 -5.73
C GLY A 71 -3.97 7.38 -4.56
N LEU A 72 -4.45 6.18 -4.25
CA LEU A 72 -3.99 5.39 -3.11
C LEU A 72 -2.51 4.98 -3.21
N VAL A 73 -2.00 4.70 -4.42
CA VAL A 73 -0.56 4.39 -4.56
C VAL A 73 0.32 5.61 -4.30
N LYS A 74 -0.16 6.83 -4.63
CA LYS A 74 0.57 8.08 -4.31
C LYS A 74 0.54 8.40 -2.83
N ASP A 75 -0.62 8.22 -2.19
CA ASP A 75 -0.75 8.39 -0.75
C ASP A 75 0.12 7.38 0.01
N LEU A 76 0.23 6.16 -0.52
CA LEU A 76 1.08 5.12 0.07
C LEU A 76 2.56 5.52 0.09
N ASP A 77 3.08 6.19 -0.94
CA ASP A 77 4.45 6.70 -0.94
C ASP A 77 4.68 7.69 0.21
N VAL A 78 3.68 8.54 0.50
CA VAL A 78 3.71 9.47 1.64
C VAL A 78 3.73 8.70 2.96
N PHE A 79 2.85 7.70 3.13
CA PHE A 79 2.79 6.90 4.35
C PHE A 79 4.07 6.11 4.61
N ILE A 80 4.73 5.59 3.58
CA ILE A 80 6.04 4.92 3.70
C ILE A 80 7.09 5.90 4.25
N ILE A 81 7.13 7.12 3.73
CA ILE A 81 8.07 8.15 4.19
C ILE A 81 7.77 8.57 5.63
N GLU A 82 6.49 8.75 5.99
CA GLU A 82 6.09 9.12 7.34
C GLU A 82 6.42 8.04 8.37
N ALA A 83 6.14 6.78 8.05
CA ALA A 83 6.52 5.66 8.91
C ALA A 83 8.05 5.54 9.04
N SER A 84 8.81 5.79 7.96
CA SER A 84 10.28 5.79 8.00
C SER A 84 10.85 6.91 8.89
N LYS A 85 10.26 8.11 8.87
CA LYS A 85 10.68 9.24 9.73
C LYS A 85 10.51 8.96 11.23
N LEU A 86 9.67 8.00 11.57
CA LEU A 86 9.39 7.56 12.94
C LEU A 86 10.12 6.26 13.30
N ASP A 87 11.13 5.86 12.51
CA ASP A 87 11.91 4.63 12.71
C ASP A 87 11.07 3.33 12.72
N LEU A 88 9.87 3.36 12.15
CA LEU A 88 8.97 2.20 12.06
C LEU A 88 9.34 1.25 10.91
N LEU A 89 10.09 1.75 9.93
CA LEU A 89 10.55 1.04 8.75
C LEU A 89 12.08 1.17 8.65
N GLY A 90 12.76 0.03 8.47
CA GLY A 90 14.18 0.05 8.16
C GLY A 90 14.44 0.47 6.70
N PRO A 91 15.68 0.81 6.33
CA PRO A 91 16.02 1.19 4.95
C PRO A 91 15.66 0.11 3.91
N VAL A 92 15.75 -1.16 4.31
CA VAL A 92 15.38 -2.31 3.46
C VAL A 92 13.85 -2.36 3.25
N ASP A 93 13.07 -2.10 4.30
CA ASP A 93 11.61 -2.06 4.21
C ASP A 93 11.15 -0.93 3.31
N VAL A 94 11.73 0.26 3.47
CA VAL A 94 11.45 1.43 2.63
C VAL A 94 11.75 1.11 1.16
N ALA A 95 12.96 0.62 0.86
CA ALA A 95 13.34 0.30 -0.50
C ALA A 95 12.42 -0.77 -1.13
N HIS A 96 12.05 -1.79 -0.36
CA HIS A 96 11.16 -2.85 -0.84
C HIS A 96 9.74 -2.34 -1.10
N LEU A 97 9.17 -1.59 -0.16
CA LEU A 97 7.82 -1.03 -0.27
C LEU A 97 7.72 0.00 -1.39
N SER A 98 8.69 0.91 -1.50
CA SER A 98 8.74 1.88 -2.60
C SER A 98 8.87 1.18 -3.96
N ALA A 99 9.71 0.15 -4.08
CA ALA A 99 9.83 -0.60 -5.34
C ALA A 99 8.52 -1.31 -5.73
N LEU A 100 7.76 -1.82 -4.76
CA LEU A 100 6.44 -2.40 -5.01
C LEU A 100 5.42 -1.34 -5.40
N ALA A 101 5.39 -0.20 -4.72
CA ALA A 101 4.50 0.92 -5.01
C ALA A 101 4.77 1.51 -6.40
N ASP A 102 6.03 1.78 -6.74
CA ASP A 102 6.46 2.23 -8.06
C ASP A 102 6.02 1.25 -9.15
N SER A 103 6.25 -0.05 -8.95
CA SER A 103 5.85 -1.07 -9.93
C SER A 103 4.33 -1.20 -10.09
N ILE A 104 3.55 -0.86 -9.04
CA ILE A 104 2.09 -0.78 -9.13
C ILE A 104 1.68 0.46 -9.91
N ARG A 105 2.27 1.63 -9.59
CA ARG A 105 2.01 2.92 -10.25
C ARG A 105 2.29 2.84 -11.75
N GLU A 106 3.45 2.33 -12.16
CA GLU A 106 3.84 2.15 -13.57
C GLU A 106 2.90 1.27 -14.39
N ARG A 107 2.06 0.46 -13.74
CA ARG A 107 1.09 -0.42 -14.42
C ARG A 107 -0.33 0.14 -14.42
N LEU A 108 -0.58 1.16 -13.61
CA LEU A 108 -1.84 1.89 -13.57
C LEU A 108 -1.83 3.09 -14.53
N GLU A 109 -0.65 3.64 -14.83
CA GLU A 109 -0.39 4.68 -15.84
C GLU A 109 -0.11 4.08 -17.23
#